data_AF-A0A978UVP3-F1
#
_entry.id   AF-A0A978UVP3-F1
#
_cell.length_a   1.000
_cell.length_b   1.000
_cell.length_c   1.000
_cell.angle_alpha   90.00
_cell.angle_beta   90.00
_cell.angle_gamma   90.00
#
_symmetry.space_group_name_H-M   'P 1'
#
loop_
_entity.id
_entity.type
_entity.pdbx_description
1 polymer ?
#
loop_
_entity_poly.entity_id
_entity_poly.type
_entity_poly.pdbx_seq_one_letter_code
_entity_poly.pdbx_strand_id
1 'polypeptide(L)'
;MTGSPEERRRREYSEVDPVRVWFLRLNTNPLLVCIPHTSNKSLILPPRIPFFFNFFKFKKKKKYIYMALKAVHVSDVPNLDQVTENASLTFSSKCSPKASRRPKFLMIGHRGKGMNQLQSSDRRMRAIKENSIASFNSAANFPLDFIEFDVQVTKDYCPVIFHDDFIVSGENDTVFEKRITELSLTEFLSYGPQREPGKQGKTLLRKTKEGKILGWDVETDDSLCTLREAFEKVEPTMGFNIELKFDDHIVYHQDYLIRVLQAVLQVIFECAKERPIIFSSFQPDAALVVRKLQDTYPVYFLTNGGTEIYDDVRRNSLEEAIKVCLEGGLQGIVSEVKGVFRNPGAVSKIKESNLSLITYGKLNNVPEAVYLQYLMGIEGVIMDLVQEITEAVSDMIIKPSKEESLCDEKVEVKSKPRFSQQELAFLLKLIPELIQL
;
A
#
# COMPACT_ATOMS: atom_id res chain seq x y z
N MET A 1 26.32 27.51 39.95
CA MET A 1 27.42 27.55 38.96
C MET A 1 28.58 26.75 39.52
N THR A 2 28.76 25.51 39.09
CA THR A 2 29.99 24.70 39.26
C THR A 2 29.82 23.42 38.44
N GLY A 3 30.73 23.14 37.52
CA GLY A 3 30.74 21.93 36.68
C GLY A 3 31.81 22.07 35.61
N SER A 4 32.70 21.08 35.48
CA SER A 4 33.96 21.20 34.73
C SER A 4 33.73 21.14 33.20
N PRO A 5 34.68 21.61 32.37
CA PRO A 5 34.54 21.65 30.91
C PRO A 5 34.31 20.29 30.23
N GLU A 6 34.60 19.17 30.91
CA GLU A 6 34.36 17.82 30.38
C GLU A 6 32.96 17.30 30.67
N GLU A 7 32.30 17.77 31.75
CA GLU A 7 30.89 17.45 32.02
C GLU A 7 29.92 18.25 31.12
N ARG A 8 30.34 19.42 30.61
CA ARG A 8 29.61 20.12 29.55
C ARG A 8 29.70 19.41 28.20
N ARG A 9 30.82 18.73 27.91
CA ARG A 9 31.00 18.02 26.64
C ARG A 9 30.27 16.67 26.55
N ARG A 10 29.87 16.08 27.67
CA ARG A 10 29.01 14.88 27.70
C ARG A 10 27.51 15.15 27.64
N ARG A 11 27.07 16.41 27.82
CA ARG A 11 25.65 16.81 27.62
C ARG A 11 25.31 17.24 26.19
N GLU A 12 26.29 17.32 25.29
CA GLU A 12 26.08 17.69 23.88
C GLU A 12 26.06 16.49 22.91
N TYR A 13 26.15 15.25 23.42
CA TYR A 13 26.08 14.04 22.59
C TYR A 13 25.12 13.01 23.18
N SER A 14 23.83 13.34 23.26
CA SER A 14 22.76 12.35 23.42
C SER A 14 21.42 12.90 22.95
N GLU A 15 21.31 13.32 21.69
CA GLU A 15 20.04 13.47 20.99
C GLU A 15 20.35 13.76 19.52
N VAL A 16 20.43 12.69 18.71
CA VAL A 16 20.39 12.81 17.25
C VAL A 16 19.06 12.20 16.83
N ASP A 17 18.07 13.08 16.70
CA ASP A 17 16.76 12.83 16.10
C ASP A 17 16.95 12.59 14.59
N PRO A 18 16.51 11.48 14.00
CA PRO A 18 16.66 11.28 12.56
C PRO A 18 15.68 12.18 11.80
N VAL A 19 16.24 13.16 11.09
CA VAL A 19 15.68 13.83 9.89
C VAL A 19 14.23 14.31 10.04
N ARG A 20 14.05 15.44 10.73
CA ARG A 20 12.85 16.29 10.55
C ARG A 20 13.05 17.21 9.34
N VAL A 21 12.35 16.92 8.24
CA VAL A 21 12.14 17.89 7.17
C VAL A 21 10.99 18.80 7.61
N TRP A 22 11.25 20.08 7.85
CA TRP A 22 10.21 21.08 8.07
C TRP A 22 9.67 21.57 6.73
N PHE A 23 8.36 21.46 6.52
CA PHE A 23 7.67 22.16 5.44
C PHE A 23 7.08 23.47 5.99
N LEU A 24 7.66 24.60 5.60
CA LEU A 24 7.06 25.92 5.80
C LEU A 24 6.39 26.32 4.49
N ARG A 25 5.06 26.43 4.51
CA ARG A 25 4.26 26.93 3.39
C ARG A 25 4.36 28.45 3.38
N LEU A 26 5.15 29.01 2.48
CA LEU A 26 5.08 30.43 2.14
C LEU A 26 4.58 30.52 0.69
N ASN A 27 3.51 31.28 0.51
CA ASN A 27 2.98 31.63 -0.80
C ASN A 27 4.08 32.35 -1.61
N THR A 28 4.27 31.90 -2.85
CA THR A 28 5.20 32.39 -3.90
C THR A 28 6.61 31.75 -3.92
N ASN A 29 6.97 31.17 -5.07
CA ASN A 29 8.20 30.44 -5.42
C ASN A 29 9.53 31.21 -5.15
N PRO A 30 10.72 30.53 -5.13
CA PRO A 30 10.98 29.09 -5.08
C PRO A 30 11.61 28.63 -3.74
N LEU A 31 11.40 27.34 -3.42
CA LEU A 31 11.99 26.64 -2.27
C LEU A 31 13.53 26.56 -2.39
N LEU A 32 14.22 27.18 -1.44
CA LEU A 32 15.66 27.03 -1.24
C LEU A 32 15.92 25.79 -0.39
N VAL A 33 16.51 24.75 -0.97
CA VAL A 33 16.96 23.56 -0.21
C VAL A 33 18.35 23.87 0.36
N CYS A 34 18.43 24.23 1.64
CA CYS A 34 19.70 24.31 2.36
C CYS A 34 20.03 22.95 2.97
N ILE A 35 21.02 22.26 2.41
CA ILE A 35 21.67 21.10 3.02
C ILE A 35 22.84 21.63 3.86
N PRO A 36 22.89 21.42 5.19
CA PRO A 36 24.09 21.79 5.95
C PRO A 36 25.22 20.83 5.60
N HIS A 37 26.21 21.33 4.85
CA HIS A 37 27.47 20.64 4.62
C HIS A 37 28.38 20.89 5.83
N THR A 38 28.67 19.86 6.62
CA THR A 38 29.72 19.91 7.64
C THR A 38 31.07 19.81 6.97
N SER A 39 31.69 20.95 6.65
CA SER A 39 33.14 21.00 6.42
C SER A 39 33.70 22.32 6.91
N ASN A 40 34.34 22.25 8.07
CA ASN A 40 35.15 23.29 8.66
C ASN A 40 36.36 23.54 7.74
N LYS A 41 36.41 24.69 7.06
CA LYS A 41 37.64 25.42 6.67
C LYS A 41 37.28 26.74 5.97
N SER A 42 37.71 27.82 6.60
CA SER A 42 37.73 29.20 6.12
C SER A 42 38.56 29.36 4.84
N LEU A 43 38.11 30.19 3.89
CA LEU A 43 38.89 31.27 3.24
C LEU A 43 38.19 31.86 2.00
N ILE A 44 37.75 33.12 2.15
CA ILE A 44 37.99 34.31 1.29
C ILE A 44 38.12 34.09 -0.24
N LEU A 45 37.15 34.64 -0.98
CA LEU A 45 37.13 34.95 -2.43
C LEU A 45 38.17 36.04 -2.80
N PRO A 46 38.71 36.12 -4.05
CA PRO A 46 37.99 36.79 -5.16
C PRO A 46 38.38 36.24 -6.59
N PRO A 47 38.17 36.94 -7.75
CA PRO A 47 37.26 36.44 -8.80
C PRO A 47 37.88 36.30 -10.23
N ARG A 48 37.05 35.81 -11.17
CA ARG A 48 37.09 35.87 -12.66
C ARG A 48 37.61 34.64 -13.46
N ILE A 49 36.74 34.25 -14.41
CA ILE A 49 36.83 33.35 -15.59
C ILE A 49 37.95 33.86 -16.54
N PRO A 50 38.75 33.05 -17.33
CA PRO A 50 38.28 32.13 -18.40
C PRO A 50 39.12 30.86 -18.79
N PHE A 51 38.44 29.96 -19.53
CA PHE A 51 38.88 29.11 -20.65
C PHE A 51 40.01 28.03 -20.53
N PHE A 52 39.62 26.80 -20.95
CA PHE A 52 40.28 25.76 -21.77
C PHE A 52 41.54 24.97 -21.30
N PHE A 53 41.44 23.63 -21.47
CA PHE A 53 42.44 22.54 -21.59
C PHE A 53 43.55 22.49 -20.49
N ASN A 54 43.84 21.38 -19.81
CA ASN A 54 44.28 20.10 -20.35
C ASN A 54 44.57 19.13 -19.18
N PHE A 55 44.60 17.85 -19.52
CA PHE A 55 45.20 16.70 -18.83
C PHE A 55 46.02 16.93 -17.56
N PHE A 56 45.74 16.13 -16.50
CA PHE A 56 46.76 15.29 -15.88
C PHE A 56 46.19 13.97 -15.35
N LYS A 57 46.73 12.88 -15.88
CA LYS A 57 46.66 11.52 -15.34
C LYS A 57 47.31 11.49 -13.96
N PHE A 58 46.69 10.81 -13.00
CA PHE A 58 47.44 9.95 -12.09
C PHE A 58 46.77 8.59 -11.94
N LYS A 59 47.51 7.56 -12.37
CA LYS A 59 47.21 6.15 -12.16
C LYS A 59 47.28 5.81 -10.66
N LYS A 60 46.31 5.04 -10.17
CA LYS A 60 46.63 3.86 -9.34
C LYS A 60 45.59 2.77 -9.55
N LYS A 61 46.10 1.60 -9.94
CA LYS A 61 45.38 0.36 -10.25
C LYS A 61 44.57 -0.13 -9.06
N LYS A 62 43.28 -0.40 -9.25
CA LYS A 62 42.61 -1.59 -8.69
C LYS A 62 41.68 -2.16 -9.75
N LYS A 63 41.86 -3.45 -10.01
CA LYS A 63 41.20 -4.25 -11.04
C LYS A 63 39.81 -4.59 -10.48
N TYR A 64 38.75 -3.99 -11.03
CA TYR A 64 37.38 -4.41 -10.79
C TYR A 64 36.88 -5.16 -12.02
N ILE A 65 36.27 -6.31 -11.78
CA ILE A 65 35.55 -7.10 -12.78
C ILE A 65 34.32 -6.27 -13.17
N TYR A 66 34.24 -5.86 -14.43
CA TYR A 66 33.04 -5.23 -14.98
C TYR A 66 31.98 -6.31 -15.19
N MET A 67 30.89 -6.28 -14.41
CA MET A 67 29.61 -6.79 -14.91
C MET A 67 29.07 -5.76 -15.91
N ALA A 68 28.81 -6.21 -17.13
CA ALA A 68 28.17 -5.40 -18.14
C ALA A 68 26.72 -5.09 -17.72
N LEU A 69 26.49 -3.89 -17.19
CA LEU A 69 25.16 -3.29 -17.20
C LEU A 69 24.78 -3.06 -18.67
N LYS A 70 23.93 -3.93 -19.22
CA LYS A 70 23.20 -3.58 -20.44
C LYS A 70 22.28 -2.42 -20.10
N ALA A 71 22.71 -1.21 -20.43
CA ALA A 71 21.83 -0.05 -20.51
C ALA A 71 20.80 -0.37 -21.60
N VAL A 72 19.55 -0.55 -21.19
CA VAL A 72 18.42 -0.64 -22.10
C VAL A 72 18.23 0.76 -22.68
N HIS A 73 18.31 0.89 -24.00
CA HIS A 73 18.20 2.18 -24.68
C HIS A 73 16.73 2.59 -24.66
N VAL A 74 16.42 3.88 -24.58
CA VAL A 74 15.04 4.42 -24.50
C VAL A 74 14.16 3.98 -25.69
N SER A 75 14.76 3.47 -26.77
CA SER A 75 14.07 2.86 -27.91
C SER A 75 13.56 1.43 -27.69
N ASP A 76 13.94 0.77 -26.59
CA ASP A 76 13.53 -0.59 -26.23
C ASP A 76 12.26 -0.60 -25.35
N VAL A 77 11.72 0.58 -25.03
CA VAL A 77 10.34 0.73 -24.57
C VAL A 77 9.44 0.45 -25.78
N PRO A 78 8.52 -0.53 -25.75
CA PRO A 78 7.67 -0.83 -26.89
C PRO A 78 6.96 0.44 -27.35
N ASN A 79 7.05 0.72 -28.66
CA ASN A 79 6.32 1.81 -29.30
C ASN A 79 4.83 1.66 -28.95
N LEU A 80 4.32 2.60 -28.17
CA LEU A 80 3.00 2.56 -27.54
C LEU A 80 1.87 2.95 -28.52
N ASP A 81 1.98 2.53 -29.78
CA ASP A 81 1.08 2.95 -30.87
C ASP A 81 0.24 1.82 -31.46
N GLN A 82 0.30 0.60 -30.92
CA GLN A 82 -0.58 -0.49 -31.35
C GLN A 82 -1.08 -1.30 -30.15
N VAL A 83 -2.06 -0.76 -29.43
CA VAL A 83 -2.91 -1.57 -28.55
C VAL A 83 -3.99 -2.19 -29.43
N THR A 84 -3.88 -3.49 -29.66
CA THR A 84 -4.93 -4.29 -30.30
C THR A 84 -6.09 -4.46 -29.31
N GLU A 85 -7.30 -4.10 -29.72
CA GLU A 85 -8.53 -4.35 -28.96
C GLU A 85 -8.80 -5.86 -28.88
N ASN A 86 -9.11 -6.38 -27.67
CA ASN A 86 -9.89 -7.60 -27.29
C ASN A 86 -9.35 -8.14 -25.94
N ALA A 87 -10.10 -8.63 -24.93
CA ALA A 87 -11.53 -8.73 -24.64
C ALA A 87 -11.71 -8.79 -23.09
N SER A 88 -12.47 -7.86 -22.52
CA SER A 88 -13.74 -8.03 -21.76
C SER A 88 -13.72 -8.61 -20.34
N LEU A 89 -13.93 -7.72 -19.36
CA LEU A 89 -14.57 -8.03 -18.08
C LEU A 89 -16.08 -8.21 -18.31
N THR A 90 -16.61 -9.38 -17.96
CA THR A 90 -18.06 -9.66 -17.96
C THR A 90 -18.52 -9.82 -16.51
N PHE A 91 -19.04 -8.74 -15.93
CA PHE A 91 -20.03 -8.87 -14.87
C PHE A 91 -21.31 -9.41 -15.51
N SER A 92 -21.75 -10.59 -15.07
CA SER A 92 -23.03 -11.16 -15.47
C SER A 92 -24.17 -10.40 -14.78
N SER A 93 -24.65 -9.35 -15.43
CA SER A 93 -26.04 -8.90 -15.30
C SER A 93 -26.61 -8.70 -16.71
N LYS A 94 -27.86 -9.14 -16.90
CA LYS A 94 -28.52 -9.36 -18.19
C LYS A 94 -28.53 -8.11 -19.10
N CYS A 95 -28.14 -8.31 -20.36
CA CYS A 95 -28.39 -7.55 -21.60
C CYS A 95 -28.37 -6.00 -21.59
N SER A 96 -27.37 -5.43 -22.30
CA SER A 96 -27.47 -4.29 -23.25
C SER A 96 -26.09 -4.07 -23.94
N PRO A 97 -26.03 -3.52 -25.17
CA PRO A 97 -24.81 -3.55 -26.00
C PRO A 97 -23.70 -2.65 -25.43
N LYS A 98 -22.51 -3.23 -25.21
CA LYS A 98 -21.37 -2.58 -24.56
C LYS A 98 -20.67 -1.61 -25.52
N ALA A 99 -20.84 -0.31 -25.29
CA ALA A 99 -19.80 0.66 -25.60
C ALA A 99 -18.53 0.27 -24.83
N SER A 100 -17.35 0.35 -25.48
CA SER A 100 -16.06 0.01 -24.87
C SER A 100 -15.70 0.99 -23.73
N ARG A 101 -16.26 0.76 -22.54
CA ARG A 101 -15.84 1.45 -21.33
C ARG A 101 -14.43 0.96 -20.98
N ARG A 102 -13.46 1.88 -20.95
CA ARG A 102 -12.17 1.63 -20.30
C ARG A 102 -12.42 1.10 -18.87
N PRO A 103 -11.64 0.13 -18.39
CA PRO A 103 -11.75 -0.34 -17.01
C PRO A 103 -11.62 0.84 -16.04
N LYS A 104 -12.46 0.86 -15.00
CA LYS A 104 -12.37 1.87 -13.93
C LYS A 104 -11.08 1.61 -13.13
N PHE A 105 -10.31 2.66 -12.85
CA PHE A 105 -9.18 2.59 -11.93
C PHE A 105 -9.70 2.51 -10.49
N LEU A 106 -9.46 1.38 -9.81
CA LEU A 106 -10.03 1.07 -8.50
C LEU A 106 -9.30 1.83 -7.40
N MET A 107 -10.09 2.50 -6.56
CA MET A 107 -9.60 3.21 -5.38
C MET A 107 -10.01 2.43 -4.13
N ILE A 108 -9.03 1.91 -3.39
CA ILE A 108 -9.27 1.02 -2.24
C ILE A 108 -8.65 1.62 -0.97
N GLY A 109 -9.46 1.78 0.09
CA GLY A 109 -8.98 2.26 1.39
C GLY A 109 -8.39 1.12 2.22
N HIS A 110 -7.10 1.21 2.57
CA HIS A 110 -6.39 0.20 3.38
C HIS A 110 -6.90 0.21 4.83
N ARG A 111 -7.38 -0.92 5.35
CA ARG A 111 -7.94 -1.04 6.72
C ARG A 111 -8.98 0.04 7.07
N GLY A 112 -9.73 0.48 6.06
CA GLY A 112 -10.53 1.71 6.10
C GLY A 112 -9.74 2.94 5.70
N LYS A 113 -9.45 3.82 6.66
CA LYS A 113 -8.77 5.11 6.46
C LYS A 113 -7.25 5.05 6.68
N GLY A 114 -6.65 3.90 6.42
CA GLY A 114 -5.21 3.66 6.48
C GLY A 114 -4.71 2.97 7.73
N MET A 115 -3.54 2.37 7.58
CA MET A 115 -2.80 1.75 8.66
C MET A 115 -2.25 2.80 9.65
N ASN A 116 -2.42 2.52 10.93
CA ASN A 116 -1.91 3.32 12.01
C ASN A 116 -0.39 3.20 12.16
N GLN A 117 0.31 4.33 12.11
CA GLN A 117 1.74 4.42 12.40
C GLN A 117 1.94 5.26 13.65
N LEU A 118 1.99 4.60 14.81
CA LEU A 118 1.93 5.25 16.13
C LEU A 118 3.09 6.23 16.39
N GLN A 119 4.24 6.02 15.76
CA GLN A 119 5.40 6.91 15.87
C GLN A 119 5.45 8.00 14.80
N SER A 120 4.53 8.02 13.84
CA SER A 120 4.54 8.99 12.75
C SER A 120 4.27 10.41 13.26
N SER A 121 4.99 11.42 12.76
CA SER A 121 4.63 12.81 13.04
C SER A 121 3.32 13.23 12.35
N ASP A 122 2.92 12.48 11.32
CA ASP A 122 1.69 12.73 10.58
C ASP A 122 0.47 12.26 11.38
N ARG A 123 -0.35 13.21 11.81
CA ARG A 123 -1.57 12.93 12.59
C ARG A 123 -2.57 12.06 11.85
N ARG A 124 -2.60 12.09 10.52
CA ARG A 124 -3.51 11.28 9.71
C ARG A 124 -3.30 9.78 9.97
N MET A 125 -2.06 9.38 10.21
CA MET A 125 -1.69 7.99 10.54
C MET A 125 -2.07 7.56 11.97
N ARG A 126 -2.71 8.43 12.76
CA ARG A 126 -3.27 8.12 14.09
C ARG A 126 -4.66 8.72 14.30
N ALA A 127 -5.33 9.14 13.23
CA ALA A 127 -6.60 9.85 13.34
C ALA A 127 -7.73 8.91 13.76
N ILE A 128 -7.77 7.69 13.23
CA ILE A 128 -8.82 6.71 13.50
C ILE A 128 -8.24 5.31 13.60
N LYS A 129 -8.79 4.47 14.48
CA LYS A 129 -8.34 3.08 14.66
C LYS A 129 -8.48 2.30 13.36
N GLU A 130 -7.39 1.76 12.82
CA GLU A 130 -7.45 0.90 11.63
C GLU A 130 -8.35 -0.33 11.88
N ASN A 131 -8.92 -0.93 10.83
CA ASN A 131 -9.69 -2.18 10.96
C ASN A 131 -10.90 -2.06 11.93
N SER A 132 -11.56 -0.89 11.92
CA SER A 132 -12.74 -0.59 12.75
C SER A 132 -13.92 -0.10 11.93
N ILE A 133 -15.14 -0.26 12.46
CA ILE A 133 -16.37 0.23 11.82
C ILE A 133 -16.30 1.74 11.62
N ALA A 134 -15.79 2.47 12.61
CA ALA A 134 -15.58 3.91 12.51
C ALA A 134 -14.64 4.28 11.35
N SER A 135 -13.52 3.56 11.19
CA SER A 135 -12.58 3.76 10.08
C SER A 135 -13.22 3.48 8.72
N PHE A 136 -13.98 2.39 8.62
CA PHE A 136 -14.64 1.99 7.39
C PHE A 136 -15.68 3.03 6.93
N ASN A 137 -16.58 3.44 7.84
CA ASN A 137 -17.59 4.45 7.53
C ASN A 137 -16.98 5.84 7.32
N SER A 138 -15.87 6.17 7.98
CA SER A 138 -15.14 7.41 7.69
C SER A 138 -14.57 7.41 6.27
N ALA A 139 -13.96 6.30 5.84
CA ALA A 139 -13.43 6.13 4.49
C ALA A 139 -14.52 6.13 3.41
N ALA A 140 -15.71 5.59 3.70
CA ALA A 140 -16.84 5.56 2.77
C ALA A 140 -17.41 6.94 2.38
N ASN A 141 -17.00 8.02 3.05
CA ASN A 141 -17.35 9.39 2.65
C ASN A 141 -16.51 9.91 1.47
N PHE A 142 -15.50 9.16 1.04
CA PHE A 142 -14.64 9.46 -0.11
C PHE A 142 -15.00 8.56 -1.29
N PRO A 143 -14.64 8.93 -2.54
CA PRO A 143 -15.01 8.17 -3.74
C PRO A 143 -14.15 6.90 -3.89
N LEU A 144 -14.29 5.98 -2.95
CA LEU A 144 -13.69 4.65 -2.96
C LEU A 144 -14.60 3.63 -3.64
N ASP A 145 -13.99 2.61 -4.22
CA ASP A 145 -14.67 1.43 -4.75
C ASP A 145 -14.79 0.33 -3.69
N PHE A 146 -13.71 0.14 -2.93
CA PHE A 146 -13.61 -0.89 -1.91
C PHE A 146 -12.95 -0.35 -0.64
N ILE A 147 -13.24 -1.01 0.46
CA ILE A 147 -12.44 -0.94 1.68
C ILE A 147 -11.75 -2.29 1.85
N GLU A 148 -10.45 -2.26 2.05
CA GLU A 148 -9.65 -3.40 2.40
C GLU A 148 -9.61 -3.57 3.93
N PHE A 149 -9.64 -4.82 4.40
CA PHE A 149 -9.38 -5.16 5.80
C PHE A 149 -9.00 -6.64 5.97
N ASP A 150 -8.35 -6.92 7.09
CA ASP A 150 -7.81 -8.23 7.44
C ASP A 150 -8.78 -9.07 8.25
N VAL A 151 -9.04 -10.30 7.80
CA VAL A 151 -9.86 -11.27 8.52
C VAL A 151 -9.00 -12.44 9.00
N GLN A 152 -9.11 -12.68 10.31
CA GLN A 152 -8.61 -13.87 10.99
C GLN A 152 -9.78 -14.62 11.62
N VAL A 153 -9.57 -15.89 12.02
CA VAL A 153 -10.62 -16.70 12.66
C VAL A 153 -10.15 -17.17 14.04
N THR A 154 -10.97 -16.91 15.06
CA THR A 154 -10.73 -17.30 16.45
C THR A 154 -10.85 -18.82 16.66
N LYS A 155 -10.42 -19.34 17.82
CA LYS A 155 -10.45 -20.79 18.11
C LYS A 155 -11.85 -21.41 18.10
N ASP A 156 -12.86 -20.58 18.34
CA ASP A 156 -14.30 -20.90 18.30
C ASP A 156 -14.93 -20.54 16.94
N TYR A 157 -14.13 -20.48 15.88
CA TYR A 157 -14.54 -20.32 14.48
C TYR A 157 -15.34 -19.03 14.19
N CYS A 158 -15.02 -17.93 14.87
CA CYS A 158 -15.63 -16.63 14.61
C CYS A 158 -14.68 -15.75 13.76
N PRO A 159 -15.09 -15.31 12.56
CA PRO A 159 -14.30 -14.36 11.77
C PRO A 159 -14.24 -12.97 12.41
N VAL A 160 -13.04 -12.54 12.75
CA VAL A 160 -12.72 -11.25 13.39
C VAL A 160 -11.86 -10.39 12.48
N ILE A 161 -11.97 -9.08 12.62
CA ILE A 161 -11.20 -8.13 11.81
C ILE A 161 -10.00 -7.64 12.62
N PHE A 162 -8.79 -8.05 12.22
CA PHE A 162 -7.54 -7.67 12.87
C PHE A 162 -6.32 -8.03 12.01
N HIS A 163 -5.35 -7.13 11.90
CA HIS A 163 -4.17 -7.34 11.05
C HIS A 163 -3.08 -8.19 11.72
N ASP A 164 -2.55 -7.79 12.88
CA ASP A 164 -1.36 -8.45 13.41
C ASP A 164 -1.69 -9.89 13.88
N ASP A 165 -0.79 -10.86 13.73
CA ASP A 165 -1.05 -12.26 14.14
C ASP A 165 -1.26 -12.39 15.67
N PHE A 166 -0.75 -11.41 16.41
CA PHE A 166 -0.82 -11.34 17.86
C PHE A 166 -1.48 -10.04 18.31
N ILE A 167 -2.40 -10.16 19.27
CA ILE A 167 -2.89 -9.02 20.04
C ILE A 167 -1.97 -8.79 21.24
N VAL A 168 -1.57 -7.55 21.45
CA VAL A 168 -0.71 -7.15 22.57
C VAL A 168 -1.53 -6.28 23.51
N SER A 169 -1.46 -6.57 24.81
CA SER A 169 -2.13 -5.79 25.85
C SER A 169 -1.27 -5.51 27.06
N GLY A 170 -1.52 -4.38 27.71
CA GLY A 170 -0.90 -4.02 28.99
C GLY A 170 -1.87 -4.19 30.15
N GLU A 171 -1.41 -4.80 31.25
CA GLU A 171 -2.13 -4.87 32.52
C GLU A 171 -1.12 -4.82 33.67
N ASN A 172 -1.25 -3.85 34.59
CA ASN A 172 -0.36 -3.67 35.76
C ASN A 172 1.14 -3.73 35.41
N ASP A 173 1.57 -2.90 34.45
CA ASP A 173 2.95 -2.85 33.94
C ASP A 173 3.48 -4.15 33.30
N THR A 174 2.62 -5.16 33.12
CA THR A 174 2.93 -6.42 32.45
C THR A 174 2.36 -6.41 31.04
N VAL A 175 3.17 -6.82 30.06
CA VAL A 175 2.72 -6.99 28.69
C VAL A 175 2.36 -8.45 28.43
N PHE A 176 1.19 -8.65 27.84
CA PHE A 176 0.70 -9.93 27.38
C PHE A 176 0.59 -9.92 25.86
N GLU A 177 1.01 -11.01 25.23
CA GLU A 177 0.93 -11.25 23.80
C GLU A 177 0.17 -12.56 23.59
N LYS A 178 -0.91 -12.54 22.80
CA LYS A 178 -1.70 -13.73 22.48
C LYS A 178 -1.99 -13.77 20.99
N ARG A 179 -1.89 -14.96 20.40
CA ARG A 179 -2.23 -15.18 19.00
C ARG A 179 -3.73 -15.06 18.78
N ILE A 180 -4.16 -14.37 17.73
CA ILE A 180 -5.59 -14.17 17.43
C ILE A 180 -6.34 -15.50 17.30
N THR A 181 -5.75 -16.47 16.61
CA THR A 181 -6.34 -17.80 16.38
C THR A 181 -6.46 -18.68 17.64
N GLU A 182 -5.87 -18.26 18.77
CA GLU A 182 -5.96 -18.94 20.07
C GLU A 182 -6.97 -18.30 21.03
N LEU A 183 -7.51 -17.13 20.67
CA LEU A 183 -8.55 -16.44 21.44
C LEU A 183 -9.92 -17.03 21.10
N SER A 184 -10.86 -17.00 22.06
CA SER A 184 -12.29 -17.05 21.72
C SER A 184 -12.77 -15.68 21.24
N LEU A 185 -13.94 -15.63 20.61
CA LEU A 185 -14.56 -14.35 20.22
C LEU A 185 -14.75 -13.44 21.44
N THR A 186 -15.24 -13.98 22.56
CA THR A 186 -15.45 -13.22 23.79
C THR A 186 -14.15 -12.66 24.35
N GLU A 187 -13.06 -13.45 24.30
CA GLU A 187 -11.74 -12.96 24.69
C GLU A 187 -11.26 -11.84 23.77
N PHE A 188 -11.36 -12.01 22.45
CA PHE A 188 -10.97 -10.98 21.47
C PHE A 188 -11.72 -9.66 21.68
N LEU A 189 -13.04 -9.70 21.86
CA LEU A 189 -13.85 -8.49 22.07
C LEU A 189 -13.63 -7.81 23.44
N SER A 190 -12.92 -8.44 24.37
CA SER A 190 -12.55 -7.83 25.66
C SER A 190 -11.40 -6.83 25.59
N TYR A 191 -10.72 -6.72 24.43
CA TYR A 191 -9.61 -5.81 24.21
C TYR A 191 -10.09 -4.46 23.64
N GLY A 192 -9.40 -3.39 24.02
CA GLY A 192 -9.69 -2.03 23.54
C GLY A 192 -10.98 -1.44 24.11
N PRO A 193 -11.46 -0.33 23.52
CA PRO A 193 -12.69 0.32 23.94
C PRO A 193 -13.88 -0.65 23.94
N GLN A 194 -14.70 -0.57 24.99
CA GLN A 194 -15.86 -1.44 25.16
C GLN A 194 -17.15 -0.70 24.77
N ARG A 195 -18.10 -1.43 24.20
CA ARG A 195 -19.38 -0.89 23.72
C ARG A 195 -20.32 -0.53 24.86
N GLU A 196 -20.19 -1.22 25.99
CA GLU A 196 -20.99 -0.99 27.20
C GLU A 196 -20.42 0.20 27.98
N PRO A 197 -21.21 1.24 28.26
CA PRO A 197 -20.76 2.37 29.06
C PRO A 197 -20.23 1.92 30.43
N GLY A 198 -19.03 2.40 30.80
CA GLY A 198 -18.40 2.11 32.09
C GLY A 198 -17.61 0.80 32.15
N LYS A 199 -17.63 -0.04 31.11
CA LYS A 199 -16.76 -1.21 31.01
C LYS A 199 -15.39 -0.81 30.46
N GLN A 200 -14.34 -1.26 31.12
CA GLN A 200 -12.96 -1.08 30.63
C GLN A 200 -12.47 -2.39 30.02
N GLY A 201 -12.00 -2.32 28.78
CA GLY A 201 -11.34 -3.45 28.12
C GLY A 201 -9.84 -3.43 28.40
N LYS A 202 -9.17 -4.50 27.98
CA LYS A 202 -7.71 -4.59 28.09
C LYS A 202 -7.05 -3.52 27.22
N THR A 203 -6.12 -2.77 27.79
CA THR A 203 -5.40 -1.72 27.06
C THR A 203 -4.64 -2.31 25.88
N LEU A 204 -4.94 -1.82 24.67
CA LEU A 204 -4.27 -2.26 23.45
C LEU A 204 -2.89 -1.62 23.32
N LEU A 205 -1.91 -2.46 23.03
CA LEU A 205 -0.56 -2.06 22.69
C LEU A 205 -0.24 -2.52 21.27
N ARG A 206 0.79 -1.93 20.66
CA ARG A 206 1.34 -2.38 19.39
C ARG A 206 2.84 -2.53 19.48
N LYS A 207 3.35 -3.63 18.92
CA LYS A 207 4.77 -3.93 18.79
C LYS A 207 5.27 -3.43 17.44
N THR A 208 6.26 -2.56 17.43
CA THR A 208 6.88 -2.07 16.19
C THR A 208 7.81 -3.13 15.59
N LYS A 209 8.24 -2.93 14.34
CA LYS A 209 9.22 -3.83 13.68
C LYS A 209 10.55 -3.89 14.43
N GLU A 210 10.90 -2.82 15.15
CA GLU A 210 12.08 -2.72 16.00
C GLU A 210 11.87 -3.37 17.38
N GLY A 211 10.71 -3.98 17.63
CA GLY A 211 10.36 -4.64 18.88
C GLY A 211 9.91 -3.70 20.00
N LYS A 212 9.74 -2.40 19.72
CA LYS A 212 9.25 -1.44 20.71
C LYS A 212 7.77 -1.64 20.95
N ILE A 213 7.35 -1.62 22.21
CA ILE A 213 5.94 -1.73 22.59
C ILE A 213 5.41 -0.33 22.90
N LEU A 214 4.29 0.03 22.28
CA LEU A 214 3.67 1.36 22.36
C LEU A 214 2.19 1.23 22.69
N GLY A 215 1.65 2.21 23.42
CA GLY A 215 0.20 2.38 23.54
C GLY A 215 -0.41 2.61 22.16
N TRP A 216 -1.48 1.88 21.84
CA TRP A 216 -2.17 2.05 20.56
C TRP A 216 -3.19 3.19 20.63
N ASP A 217 -2.69 4.39 20.87
CA ASP A 217 -3.51 5.58 21.05
C ASP A 217 -3.78 6.28 19.70
N VAL A 218 -5.05 6.53 19.42
CA VAL A 218 -5.56 7.22 18.22
C VAL A 218 -6.56 8.29 18.62
N GLU A 219 -6.81 9.28 17.74
CA GLU A 219 -7.71 10.40 18.05
C GLU A 219 -9.19 9.93 18.14
N THR A 220 -9.61 9.05 17.24
CA THR A 220 -10.91 8.35 17.27
C THR A 220 -10.68 6.86 17.43
N ASP A 221 -10.96 6.35 18.62
CA ASP A 221 -10.87 4.92 18.92
C ASP A 221 -12.24 4.24 18.75
N ASP A 222 -12.24 2.92 18.56
CA ASP A 222 -13.44 2.11 18.36
C ASP A 222 -13.23 0.70 18.92
N SER A 223 -14.35 0.03 19.25
CA SER A 223 -14.30 -1.37 19.69
C SER A 223 -13.86 -2.29 18.55
N LEU A 224 -13.16 -3.37 18.90
CA LEU A 224 -12.86 -4.44 17.94
C LEU A 224 -14.17 -5.02 17.36
N CYS A 225 -14.11 -5.48 16.11
CA CYS A 225 -15.29 -5.90 15.37
C CYS A 225 -15.13 -7.25 14.68
N THR A 226 -16.27 -7.89 14.43
CA THR A 226 -16.35 -9.12 13.65
C THR A 226 -16.62 -8.83 12.18
N LEU A 227 -16.38 -9.82 11.31
CA LEU A 227 -16.76 -9.72 9.90
C LEU A 227 -18.26 -9.47 9.71
N ARG A 228 -19.10 -10.14 10.52
CA ARG A 228 -20.56 -9.97 10.49
C ARG A 228 -20.94 -8.51 10.75
N GLU A 229 -20.33 -7.90 11.77
CA GLU A 229 -20.61 -6.52 12.12
C GLU A 229 -20.16 -5.54 11.04
N ALA A 230 -19.08 -5.83 10.31
CA ALA A 230 -18.70 -5.02 9.15
C ALA A 230 -19.78 -5.06 8.07
N PHE A 231 -20.33 -6.23 7.73
CA PHE A 231 -21.43 -6.32 6.78
C PHE A 231 -22.70 -5.59 7.24
N GLU A 232 -23.00 -5.63 8.53
CA GLU A 232 -24.20 -5.02 9.12
C GLU A 232 -24.10 -3.50 9.27
N LYS A 233 -22.93 -2.97 9.60
CA LYS A 233 -22.76 -1.57 10.07
C LYS A 233 -22.01 -0.68 9.09
N VAL A 234 -21.30 -1.23 8.11
CA VAL A 234 -20.62 -0.41 7.09
C VAL A 234 -21.58 -0.06 5.96
N GLU A 235 -21.45 1.14 5.40
CA GLU A 235 -22.19 1.64 4.24
C GLU A 235 -22.47 0.52 3.19
N PRO A 236 -23.75 0.17 2.92
CA PRO A 236 -24.12 -0.98 2.08
C PRO A 236 -23.56 -0.98 0.67
N THR A 237 -23.35 0.22 0.10
CA THR A 237 -22.85 0.38 -1.27
C THR A 237 -21.34 0.19 -1.41
N MET A 238 -20.61 0.19 -0.30
CA MET A 238 -19.15 0.08 -0.30
C MET A 238 -18.70 -1.38 -0.51
N GLY A 239 -17.84 -1.62 -1.50
CA GLY A 239 -17.27 -2.95 -1.73
C GLY A 239 -16.28 -3.34 -0.64
N PHE A 240 -16.07 -4.64 -0.43
CA PHE A 240 -15.06 -5.17 0.49
C PHE A 240 -13.95 -5.91 -0.24
N ASN A 241 -12.70 -5.54 0.04
CA ASN A 241 -11.53 -6.37 -0.23
C ASN A 241 -11.17 -7.08 1.09
N ILE A 242 -11.48 -8.37 1.18
CA ILE A 242 -11.25 -9.17 2.40
C ILE A 242 -9.89 -9.88 2.28
N GLU A 243 -8.88 -9.41 3.01
CA GLU A 243 -7.62 -10.14 3.18
C GLU A 243 -7.83 -11.33 4.13
N LEU A 244 -7.67 -12.55 3.62
CA LEU A 244 -7.68 -13.78 4.41
C LEU A 244 -6.29 -13.97 5.02
N LYS A 245 -6.17 -13.67 6.31
CA LYS A 245 -4.89 -13.55 6.99
C LYS A 245 -4.51 -14.80 7.76
N PHE A 246 -3.27 -15.22 7.57
CA PHE A 246 -2.66 -16.41 8.16
C PHE A 246 -1.22 -16.06 8.56
N ASP A 247 -0.72 -16.68 9.64
CA ASP A 247 0.65 -16.46 10.10
C ASP A 247 1.65 -17.10 9.12
N ASP A 248 2.60 -16.30 8.65
CA ASP A 248 3.64 -16.69 7.70
C ASP A 248 4.59 -17.78 8.23
N HIS A 249 4.68 -17.95 9.55
CA HIS A 249 5.54 -18.91 10.23
C HIS A 249 4.83 -20.23 10.57
N ILE A 250 3.56 -20.39 10.19
CA ILE A 250 2.79 -21.62 10.42
C ILE A 250 2.54 -22.33 9.09
N VAL A 251 2.85 -23.63 9.07
CA VAL A 251 2.44 -24.52 7.98
C VAL A 251 1.04 -25.02 8.27
N TYR A 252 0.07 -24.59 7.46
CA TYR A 252 -1.33 -24.94 7.63
C TYR A 252 -1.69 -26.20 6.85
N HIS A 253 -2.32 -27.16 7.52
CA HIS A 253 -2.93 -28.30 6.84
C HIS A 253 -4.19 -27.88 6.07
N GLN A 254 -4.42 -28.50 4.92
CA GLN A 254 -5.55 -28.18 4.05
C GLN A 254 -6.90 -28.30 4.77
N ASP A 255 -7.11 -29.32 5.62
CA ASP A 255 -8.35 -29.49 6.38
C ASP A 255 -8.61 -28.33 7.35
N TYR A 256 -7.55 -27.77 7.94
CA TYR A 256 -7.68 -26.60 8.80
C TYR A 256 -8.06 -25.36 7.98
N LEU A 257 -7.39 -25.12 6.85
CA LEU A 257 -7.72 -24.03 5.93
C LEU A 257 -9.18 -24.11 5.48
N ILE A 258 -9.66 -25.30 5.10
CA ILE A 258 -11.05 -25.51 4.69
C ILE A 258 -12.02 -25.09 5.80
N ARG A 259 -11.82 -25.55 7.04
CA ARG A 259 -12.71 -25.20 8.16
C ARG A 259 -12.72 -23.70 8.45
N VAL A 260 -11.55 -23.06 8.47
CA VAL A 260 -11.41 -21.62 8.69
C VAL A 260 -12.10 -20.82 7.58
N LEU A 261 -11.85 -21.17 6.33
CA LEU A 261 -12.43 -20.48 5.17
C LEU A 261 -13.95 -20.71 5.07
N GLN A 262 -14.44 -21.89 5.44
CA GLN A 262 -15.89 -22.14 5.53
C GLN A 262 -16.57 -21.25 6.57
N ALA A 263 -15.96 -21.00 7.72
CA ALA A 263 -16.51 -20.07 8.72
C ALA A 263 -16.61 -18.63 8.17
N VAL A 264 -15.59 -18.17 7.43
CA VAL A 264 -15.62 -16.87 6.75
C VAL A 264 -16.71 -16.82 5.68
N LEU A 265 -16.75 -17.82 4.79
CA LEU A 265 -17.73 -17.91 3.70
C LEU A 265 -19.17 -18.00 4.22
N GLN A 266 -19.41 -18.69 5.34
CA GLN A 266 -20.73 -18.75 5.95
C GLN A 266 -21.24 -17.35 6.30
N VAL A 267 -20.44 -16.53 6.98
CA VAL A 267 -20.82 -15.14 7.31
C VAL A 267 -21.08 -14.34 6.03
N ILE A 268 -20.24 -14.51 5.01
CA ILE A 268 -20.37 -13.78 3.74
C ILE A 268 -21.67 -14.16 3.02
N PHE A 269 -21.98 -15.45 2.85
CA PHE A 269 -23.20 -15.86 2.16
C PHE A 269 -24.48 -15.47 2.91
N GLU A 270 -24.42 -15.36 4.23
CA GLU A 270 -25.54 -14.88 5.03
C GLU A 270 -25.73 -13.36 4.97
N CYS A 271 -24.64 -12.57 4.84
CA CYS A 271 -24.67 -11.12 5.06
C CYS A 271 -24.35 -10.26 3.84
N ALA A 272 -23.64 -10.78 2.83
CA ALA A 272 -23.10 -9.98 1.73
C ALA A 272 -24.16 -9.36 0.83
N LYS A 273 -25.29 -10.05 0.62
CA LYS A 273 -26.35 -9.61 -0.32
C LYS A 273 -25.73 -9.27 -1.69
N GLU A 274 -25.93 -8.06 -2.19
CA GLU A 274 -25.39 -7.55 -3.46
C GLU A 274 -24.04 -6.81 -3.28
N ARG A 275 -23.43 -6.82 -2.09
CA ARG A 275 -22.18 -6.10 -1.84
C ARG A 275 -21.06 -6.71 -2.70
N PRO A 276 -20.31 -5.89 -3.48
CA PRO A 276 -19.12 -6.37 -4.19
C PRO A 276 -18.04 -6.85 -3.21
N ILE A 277 -17.47 -8.02 -3.47
CA ILE A 277 -16.40 -8.58 -2.63
C ILE A 277 -15.23 -9.03 -3.51
N ILE A 278 -14.02 -8.78 -3.04
CA ILE A 278 -12.76 -9.34 -3.53
C ILE A 278 -12.12 -10.09 -2.36
N PHE A 279 -11.64 -11.32 -2.58
CA PHE A 279 -10.75 -11.98 -1.63
C PHE A 279 -9.29 -11.74 -2.00
N SER A 280 -8.44 -11.56 -1.00
CA SER A 280 -6.99 -11.55 -1.19
C SER A 280 -6.29 -12.39 -0.11
N SER A 281 -5.13 -12.98 -0.40
CA SER A 281 -4.31 -13.63 0.64
C SER A 281 -2.84 -13.73 0.24
N PHE A 282 -1.92 -13.55 1.20
CA PHE A 282 -0.49 -13.84 1.01
C PHE A 282 -0.19 -15.33 1.07
N GLN A 283 -1.09 -16.13 1.64
CA GLN A 283 -0.93 -17.58 1.80
C GLN A 283 -1.42 -18.27 0.52
N PRO A 284 -0.52 -18.85 -0.32
CA PRO A 284 -0.93 -19.41 -1.61
C PRO A 284 -1.99 -20.49 -1.44
N ASP A 285 -1.83 -21.38 -0.47
CA ASP A 285 -2.77 -22.49 -0.25
C ASP A 285 -4.17 -21.99 0.18
N ALA A 286 -4.23 -20.91 0.96
CA ALA A 286 -5.52 -20.31 1.33
C ALA A 286 -6.22 -19.68 0.12
N ALA A 287 -5.49 -18.96 -0.74
CA ALA A 287 -6.01 -18.39 -1.98
C ALA A 287 -6.55 -19.48 -2.92
N LEU A 288 -5.80 -20.58 -3.07
CA LEU A 288 -6.21 -21.72 -3.89
C LEU A 288 -7.44 -22.45 -3.29
N VAL A 289 -7.49 -22.64 -1.98
CA VAL A 289 -8.62 -23.30 -1.32
C VAL A 289 -9.88 -22.45 -1.38
N VAL A 290 -9.82 -21.14 -1.10
CA VAL A 290 -11.02 -20.29 -1.17
C VAL A 290 -11.58 -20.22 -2.58
N ARG A 291 -10.73 -20.20 -3.63
CA ARG A 291 -11.18 -20.29 -5.03
C ARG A 291 -11.88 -21.61 -5.38
N LYS A 292 -11.54 -22.70 -4.69
CA LYS A 292 -12.24 -24.00 -4.85
C LYS A 292 -13.54 -24.07 -4.06
N LEU A 293 -13.63 -23.38 -2.92
CA LEU A 293 -14.81 -23.38 -2.06
C LEU A 293 -15.95 -22.48 -2.56
N GLN A 294 -15.63 -21.46 -3.38
CA GLN A 294 -16.61 -20.56 -3.96
C GLN A 294 -16.17 -20.07 -5.34
N ASP A 295 -17.14 -19.78 -6.22
CA ASP A 295 -16.90 -19.29 -7.57
C ASP A 295 -17.49 -17.89 -7.86
N THR A 296 -18.20 -17.32 -6.88
CA THR A 296 -18.98 -16.08 -7.00
C THR A 296 -18.10 -14.82 -7.01
N TYR A 297 -17.14 -14.75 -6.10
CA TYR A 297 -16.28 -13.60 -5.88
C TYR A 297 -14.87 -13.85 -6.42
N PRO A 298 -14.23 -12.83 -7.01
CA PRO A 298 -12.86 -12.94 -7.48
C PRO A 298 -11.89 -13.13 -6.30
N VAL A 299 -10.84 -13.91 -6.55
CA VAL A 299 -9.76 -14.18 -5.60
C VAL A 299 -8.47 -13.65 -6.20
N TYR A 300 -7.72 -12.89 -5.41
CA TYR A 300 -6.44 -12.32 -5.77
C TYR A 300 -5.34 -12.91 -4.88
N PHE A 301 -4.16 -13.10 -5.43
CA PHE A 301 -2.98 -13.49 -4.66
C PHE A 301 -2.15 -12.26 -4.26
N LEU A 302 -1.85 -12.13 -2.96
CA LEU A 302 -1.00 -11.05 -2.44
C LEU A 302 0.48 -11.43 -2.51
N THR A 303 1.32 -10.51 -2.95
CA THR A 303 2.78 -10.70 -3.01
C THR A 303 3.54 -9.43 -2.72
N ASN A 304 4.73 -9.58 -2.11
CA ASN A 304 5.69 -8.50 -1.97
C ASN A 304 6.52 -8.26 -3.25
N GLY A 305 6.26 -9.00 -4.33
CA GLY A 305 6.93 -8.82 -5.63
C GLY A 305 8.46 -8.99 -5.56
N GLY A 306 8.96 -9.80 -4.62
CA GLY A 306 10.39 -10.03 -4.38
C GLY A 306 11.09 -8.93 -3.58
N THR A 307 10.36 -7.98 -2.98
CA THR A 307 10.93 -7.02 -2.01
C THR A 307 11.25 -7.65 -0.66
N GLU A 308 10.61 -8.80 -0.36
CA GLU A 308 10.83 -9.65 0.79
C GLU A 308 10.90 -11.11 0.30
N ILE A 309 11.74 -11.91 0.96
CA ILE A 309 11.96 -13.31 0.61
C ILE A 309 11.41 -14.18 1.74
N TYR A 310 10.56 -15.13 1.34
CA TYR A 310 9.92 -16.13 2.19
C TYR A 310 10.46 -17.52 1.89
N ASP A 311 10.27 -18.44 2.85
CA ASP A 311 10.59 -19.85 2.65
C ASP A 311 9.73 -20.48 1.53
N ASP A 312 8.47 -20.05 1.41
CA ASP A 312 7.61 -20.43 0.29
C ASP A 312 7.96 -19.62 -0.96
N VAL A 313 8.63 -20.28 -1.90
CA VAL A 313 9.09 -19.73 -3.18
C VAL A 313 7.95 -19.10 -4.00
N ARG A 314 6.72 -19.57 -3.86
CA ARG A 314 5.55 -19.06 -4.59
C ARG A 314 5.27 -17.58 -4.32
N ARG A 315 5.77 -17.06 -3.19
CA ARG A 315 5.57 -15.67 -2.73
C ARG A 315 6.65 -14.70 -3.20
N ASN A 316 7.75 -15.19 -3.76
CA ASN A 316 9.01 -14.45 -3.85
C ASN A 316 9.20 -13.62 -5.11
N SER A 317 8.24 -13.61 -6.05
CA SER A 317 8.31 -12.75 -7.23
C SER A 317 6.93 -12.55 -7.88
N LEU A 318 6.85 -11.56 -8.78
CA LEU A 318 5.69 -11.37 -9.63
C LEU A 318 5.50 -12.55 -10.60
N GLU A 319 6.59 -13.14 -11.09
CA GLU A 319 6.55 -14.30 -11.95
C GLU A 319 5.97 -15.54 -11.24
N GLU A 320 6.33 -15.80 -9.99
CA GLU A 320 5.74 -16.90 -9.21
C GLU A 320 4.27 -16.60 -8.87
N ALA A 321 3.93 -15.34 -8.58
CA ALA A 321 2.54 -14.93 -8.35
C ALA A 321 1.65 -15.20 -9.58
N ILE A 322 2.14 -14.94 -10.80
CA ILE A 322 1.43 -15.30 -12.05
C ILE A 322 1.15 -16.80 -12.08
N LYS A 323 2.13 -17.65 -11.76
CA LYS A 323 1.93 -19.11 -11.79
C LYS A 323 0.87 -19.55 -10.80
N VAL A 324 0.92 -19.05 -9.56
CA VAL A 324 -0.10 -19.35 -8.54
C VAL A 324 -1.49 -18.98 -9.05
N CYS A 325 -1.64 -17.80 -9.66
CA CYS A 325 -2.92 -17.37 -10.19
C CYS A 325 -3.42 -18.25 -11.35
N LEU A 326 -2.54 -18.61 -12.29
CA LEU A 326 -2.90 -19.45 -13.43
C LEU A 326 -3.24 -20.88 -13.01
N GLU A 327 -2.45 -21.49 -12.12
CA GLU A 327 -2.70 -22.84 -11.59
C GLU A 327 -3.98 -22.90 -10.76
N GLY A 328 -4.28 -21.83 -10.02
CA GLY A 328 -5.45 -21.72 -9.17
C GLY A 328 -6.73 -21.25 -9.85
N GLY A 329 -6.65 -20.72 -11.06
CA GLY A 329 -7.76 -19.98 -11.67
C GLY A 329 -8.15 -18.72 -10.88
N LEU A 330 -7.16 -18.04 -10.28
CA LEU A 330 -7.34 -16.78 -9.56
C LEU A 330 -7.48 -15.62 -10.56
N GLN A 331 -8.17 -14.55 -10.15
CA GLN A 331 -8.54 -13.44 -11.05
C GLN A 331 -7.47 -12.35 -11.14
N GLY A 332 -6.55 -12.27 -10.18
CA GLY A 332 -5.52 -11.24 -10.21
C GLY A 332 -4.49 -11.33 -9.10
N ILE A 333 -3.62 -10.32 -9.08
CA ILE A 333 -2.51 -10.17 -8.16
C ILE A 333 -2.67 -8.83 -7.43
N VAL A 334 -2.40 -8.83 -6.13
CA VAL A 334 -2.21 -7.60 -5.34
C VAL A 334 -0.73 -7.55 -4.95
N SER A 335 0.03 -6.59 -5.48
CA SER A 335 1.49 -6.53 -5.26
C SER A 335 1.94 -5.30 -4.48
N GLU A 336 3.01 -5.44 -3.69
CA GLU A 336 3.74 -4.27 -3.19
C GLU A 336 4.30 -3.48 -4.38
N VAL A 337 4.05 -2.17 -4.40
CA VAL A 337 4.31 -1.27 -5.52
C VAL A 337 5.80 -1.13 -5.87
N LYS A 338 6.72 -1.17 -4.90
CA LYS A 338 8.16 -1.18 -5.18
C LYS A 338 8.59 -2.44 -5.90
N GLY A 339 7.98 -3.59 -5.58
CA GLY A 339 8.20 -4.83 -6.34
C GLY A 339 7.87 -4.65 -7.82
N VAL A 340 6.76 -3.99 -8.11
CA VAL A 340 6.34 -3.65 -9.48
C VAL A 340 7.29 -2.63 -10.13
N PHE A 341 7.69 -1.58 -9.42
CA PHE A 341 8.62 -0.57 -9.97
C PHE A 341 10.04 -1.10 -10.20
N ARG A 342 10.48 -2.12 -9.46
CA ARG A 342 11.74 -2.83 -9.73
C ARG A 342 11.68 -3.73 -10.97
N ASN A 343 10.49 -4.22 -11.33
CA ASN A 343 10.27 -5.07 -12.50
C ASN A 343 9.05 -4.59 -13.32
N PRO A 344 9.12 -3.41 -13.97
CA PRO A 344 7.97 -2.84 -14.68
C PRO A 344 7.52 -3.70 -15.87
N GLY A 345 8.43 -4.51 -16.45
CA GLY A 345 8.11 -5.46 -17.51
C GLY A 345 7.15 -6.58 -17.07
N ALA A 346 7.04 -6.86 -15.77
CA ALA A 346 6.07 -7.83 -15.25
C ALA A 346 4.63 -7.36 -15.45
N VAL A 347 4.34 -6.05 -15.49
CA VAL A 347 2.98 -5.54 -15.71
C VAL A 347 2.42 -6.00 -17.05
N SER A 348 3.23 -5.97 -18.11
CA SER A 348 2.83 -6.49 -19.42
C SER A 348 2.55 -8.00 -19.38
N LYS A 349 3.42 -8.78 -18.74
CA LYS A 349 3.23 -10.24 -18.60
C LYS A 349 1.96 -10.60 -17.84
N ILE A 350 1.64 -9.87 -16.76
CA ILE A 350 0.43 -10.07 -15.96
C ILE A 350 -0.81 -9.84 -16.83
N LYS A 351 -0.82 -8.74 -17.60
CA LYS A 351 -1.91 -8.42 -18.53
C LYS A 351 -2.07 -9.44 -19.66
N GLU A 352 -0.96 -9.84 -20.28
CA GLU A 352 -0.94 -10.88 -21.32
C GLU A 352 -1.46 -12.23 -20.79
N SER A 353 -1.35 -12.46 -19.48
CA SER A 353 -1.90 -13.63 -18.79
C SER A 353 -3.39 -13.49 -18.43
N ASN A 354 -4.06 -12.42 -18.85
CA ASN A 354 -5.44 -12.07 -18.48
C ASN A 354 -5.67 -11.96 -16.96
N LEU A 355 -4.65 -11.52 -16.22
CA LEU A 355 -4.73 -11.28 -14.78
C LEU A 355 -4.87 -9.78 -14.49
N SER A 356 -5.73 -9.46 -13.52
CA SER A 356 -5.83 -8.11 -12.96
C SER A 356 -4.65 -7.82 -12.04
N LEU A 357 -4.20 -6.55 -11.98
CA LEU A 357 -3.15 -6.11 -11.07
C LEU A 357 -3.61 -4.90 -10.26
N ILE A 358 -3.61 -5.07 -8.94
CA ILE A 358 -3.78 -4.02 -7.94
C ILE A 358 -2.47 -3.91 -7.16
N THR A 359 -2.18 -2.74 -6.59
CA THR A 359 -1.00 -2.58 -5.73
C THR A 359 -1.34 -2.10 -4.34
N TYR A 360 -0.42 -2.31 -3.41
CA TYR A 360 -0.38 -1.66 -2.09
C TYR A 360 1.03 -1.15 -1.81
N GLY A 361 1.19 -0.41 -0.70
CA GLY A 361 2.49 0.00 -0.19
C GLY A 361 2.64 1.51 -0.13
N LYS A 362 3.77 1.96 0.43
CA LYS A 362 3.95 3.38 0.80
C LYS A 362 3.84 4.35 -0.39
N LEU A 363 4.21 3.92 -1.60
CA LEU A 363 4.12 4.78 -2.79
C LEU A 363 2.68 4.99 -3.27
N ASN A 364 1.70 4.19 -2.82
CA ASN A 364 0.30 4.45 -3.09
C ASN A 364 -0.26 5.65 -2.32
N ASN A 365 0.53 6.19 -1.38
CA ASN A 365 0.25 7.44 -0.68
C ASN A 365 0.93 8.65 -1.35
N VAL A 366 1.42 8.51 -2.58
CA VAL A 366 2.06 9.57 -3.37
C VAL A 366 1.31 9.73 -4.71
N PRO A 367 0.61 10.86 -4.94
CA PRO A 367 -0.21 11.06 -6.14
C PRO A 367 0.50 10.78 -7.47
N GLU A 368 1.74 11.24 -7.62
CA GLU A 368 2.53 11.07 -8.83
C GLU A 368 2.85 9.59 -9.11
N ALA A 369 3.13 8.82 -8.05
CA ALA A 369 3.37 7.39 -8.17
C ALA A 369 2.08 6.64 -8.52
N VAL A 370 0.93 7.03 -7.95
CA VAL A 370 -0.38 6.47 -8.32
C VAL A 370 -0.70 6.75 -9.79
N TYR A 371 -0.44 7.98 -10.25
CA TYR A 371 -0.64 8.33 -11.65
C TYR A 371 0.29 7.54 -12.60
N LEU A 372 1.55 7.32 -12.22
CA LEU A 372 2.46 6.45 -13.00
C LEU A 372 1.91 5.02 -13.09
N GLN A 373 1.39 4.48 -11.99
CA GLN A 373 0.79 3.15 -11.98
C GLN A 373 -0.41 3.05 -12.94
N TYR A 374 -1.28 4.07 -12.94
CA TYR A 374 -2.37 4.18 -13.90
C TYR A 374 -1.85 4.18 -15.36
N LEU A 375 -0.75 4.88 -15.66
CA LEU A 375 -0.15 4.87 -17.01
C LEU A 375 0.47 3.52 -17.38
N MET A 376 1.03 2.79 -16.43
CA MET A 376 1.46 1.40 -16.61
C MET A 376 0.25 0.46 -16.81
N GLY A 377 -0.95 0.97 -16.55
CA GLY A 377 -2.25 0.32 -16.60
C GLY A 377 -2.42 -0.76 -15.55
N ILE A 378 -1.87 -0.51 -14.36
CA ILE A 378 -2.32 -1.13 -13.12
C ILE A 378 -3.78 -0.71 -12.91
N GLU A 379 -4.62 -1.63 -12.45
CA GLU A 379 -6.07 -1.44 -12.40
C GLU A 379 -6.57 -0.81 -11.11
N GLY A 380 -5.75 -0.79 -10.05
CA GLY A 380 -6.14 -0.17 -8.79
C GLY A 380 -5.02 -0.01 -7.77
N VAL A 381 -5.29 0.79 -6.76
CA VAL A 381 -4.37 1.06 -5.65
C VAL A 381 -5.09 0.93 -4.30
N ILE A 382 -4.43 0.27 -3.36
CA ILE A 382 -4.77 0.23 -1.94
C ILE A 382 -3.92 1.29 -1.23
N MET A 383 -4.56 2.24 -0.54
CA MET A 383 -3.92 3.44 0.01
C MET A 383 -4.30 3.72 1.47
N ASP A 384 -3.39 4.34 2.21
CA ASP A 384 -3.63 4.80 3.58
C ASP A 384 -4.21 6.22 3.61
N LEU A 385 -3.67 7.11 2.77
CA LEU A 385 -4.07 8.52 2.67
C LEU A 385 -5.30 8.67 1.76
N VAL A 386 -6.42 8.08 2.19
CA VAL A 386 -7.66 7.97 1.41
C VAL A 386 -8.12 9.32 0.85
N GLN A 387 -8.19 10.35 1.69
CA GLN A 387 -8.70 11.65 1.27
C GLN A 387 -7.80 12.27 0.19
N GLU A 388 -6.50 12.34 0.48
CA GLU A 388 -5.54 13.04 -0.38
C GLU A 388 -5.41 12.37 -1.74
N ILE A 389 -5.37 11.05 -1.77
CA ILE A 389 -5.17 10.30 -2.99
C ILE A 389 -6.45 10.26 -3.82
N THR A 390 -7.63 10.15 -3.20
CA THR A 390 -8.89 10.22 -3.95
C THR A 390 -9.14 11.61 -4.55
N GLU A 391 -8.83 12.68 -3.83
CA GLU A 391 -8.88 14.05 -4.36
C GLU A 391 -7.90 14.24 -5.52
N ALA A 392 -6.63 13.85 -5.32
CA ALA A 392 -5.60 14.02 -6.35
C ALA A 392 -5.88 13.19 -7.62
N VAL A 393 -6.30 11.93 -7.47
CA VAL A 393 -6.66 11.08 -8.61
C VAL A 393 -7.89 11.61 -9.35
N SER A 394 -8.88 12.15 -8.63
CA SER A 394 -10.05 12.76 -9.28
C SER A 394 -9.65 13.95 -10.17
N ASP A 395 -8.66 14.74 -9.75
CA ASP A 395 -8.16 15.85 -10.53
C ASP A 395 -7.27 15.39 -11.71
N MET A 396 -6.45 14.36 -11.52
CA MET A 396 -5.50 13.88 -12.53
C MET A 396 -6.13 12.97 -13.60
N ILE A 397 -7.04 12.07 -13.20
CA ILE A 397 -7.57 11.00 -14.05
C ILE A 397 -8.97 11.32 -14.58
N ILE A 398 -9.82 11.99 -13.78
CA ILE A 398 -11.25 12.18 -14.10
C ILE A 398 -11.53 13.56 -14.75
N LYS A 399 -10.73 14.60 -14.44
CA LYS A 399 -10.95 15.99 -14.93
C LYS A 399 -10.13 16.51 -16.13
N PRO A 400 -9.52 15.74 -17.06
CA PRO A 400 -8.90 16.35 -18.25
C PRO A 400 -9.89 16.98 -19.27
N SER A 401 -11.21 16.90 -19.06
CA SER A 401 -12.21 17.09 -20.13
C SER A 401 -13.27 18.17 -19.89
N LYS A 402 -12.99 19.23 -19.14
CA LYS A 402 -13.95 20.35 -18.96
C LYS A 402 -13.28 21.72 -19.08
N GLU A 403 -12.67 22.00 -20.22
CA GLU A 403 -12.52 23.37 -20.71
C GLU A 403 -12.32 23.30 -22.23
N GLU A 404 -13.42 23.35 -22.97
CA GLU A 404 -13.53 23.91 -24.33
C GLU A 404 -14.97 23.74 -24.82
N SER A 405 -15.84 24.66 -24.40
CA SER A 405 -16.94 25.08 -25.23
C SER A 405 -16.53 26.39 -25.88
N LEU A 406 -16.12 26.32 -27.15
CA LEU A 406 -16.52 27.20 -28.26
C LEU A 406 -15.49 27.15 -29.41
N CYS A 407 -16.01 26.70 -30.57
CA CYS A 407 -15.59 27.00 -31.95
C CYS A 407 -14.41 26.25 -32.60
N ASP A 408 -14.80 25.49 -33.64
CA ASP A 408 -14.12 25.15 -34.90
C ASP A 408 -12.89 24.21 -34.96
N GLU A 409 -13.18 23.04 -35.52
CA GLU A 409 -12.36 22.19 -36.38
C GLU A 409 -10.84 22.42 -36.42
N LYS A 410 -10.12 21.62 -35.63
CA LYS A 410 -8.93 20.87 -36.06
C LYS A 410 -8.68 19.74 -35.06
N VAL A 411 -8.63 18.51 -35.57
CA VAL A 411 -8.29 17.32 -34.78
C VAL A 411 -6.81 17.40 -34.44
N GLU A 412 -6.51 17.97 -33.27
CA GLU A 412 -5.18 17.96 -32.67
C GLU A 412 -5.18 16.98 -31.49
N VAL A 413 -4.13 16.16 -31.40
CA VAL A 413 -3.96 15.08 -30.44
C VAL A 413 -4.07 15.63 -29.02
N LYS A 414 -5.17 15.28 -28.34
CA LYS A 414 -5.58 15.82 -27.04
C LYS A 414 -4.55 15.52 -25.95
N SER A 415 -4.25 16.54 -25.16
CA SER A 415 -3.09 16.65 -24.27
C SER A 415 -3.09 15.67 -23.10
N LYS A 416 -1.96 14.97 -22.94
CA LYS A 416 -1.55 14.31 -21.68
C LYS A 416 -1.60 15.33 -20.53
N PRO A 417 -1.88 14.92 -19.28
CA PRO A 417 -1.70 15.78 -18.11
C PRO A 417 -0.33 16.45 -18.18
N ARG A 418 -0.31 17.78 -18.09
CA ARG A 418 0.92 18.58 -18.16
C ARG A 418 1.61 18.52 -16.81
N PHE A 419 2.43 17.49 -16.61
CA PHE A 419 3.38 17.47 -15.52
C PHE A 419 4.38 18.62 -15.68
N SER A 420 4.61 19.35 -14.60
CA SER A 420 5.74 20.26 -14.51
C SER A 420 7.05 19.51 -14.76
N GLN A 421 8.08 20.21 -15.23
CA GLN A 421 9.41 19.61 -15.39
C GLN A 421 9.95 19.03 -14.07
N GLN A 422 9.46 19.51 -12.92
CA GLN A 422 9.81 19.01 -11.60
C GLN A 422 9.14 17.67 -11.29
N GLU A 423 7.87 17.50 -11.64
CA GLU A 423 7.13 16.23 -11.48
C GLU A 423 7.67 15.15 -12.42
N LEU A 424 8.01 15.50 -13.67
CA LEU A 424 8.66 14.56 -14.59
C LEU A 424 10.08 14.19 -14.13
N ALA A 425 10.84 15.16 -13.61
CA ALA A 425 12.16 14.89 -13.05
C ALA A 425 12.09 14.05 -11.78
N PHE A 426 11.03 14.20 -10.97
CA PHE A 426 10.77 13.34 -9.81
C PHE A 426 10.47 11.90 -10.25
N LEU A 427 9.55 11.69 -11.19
CA LEU A 427 9.22 10.35 -11.71
C LEU A 427 10.44 9.64 -12.30
N LEU A 428 11.27 10.36 -13.06
CA LEU A 428 12.48 9.82 -13.67
C LEU A 428 13.64 9.61 -12.67
N LYS A 429 13.66 10.34 -11.54
CA LYS A 429 14.63 10.13 -10.45
C LYS A 429 14.20 9.03 -9.47
N LEU A 430 12.91 8.83 -9.27
CA LEU A 430 12.37 7.84 -8.34
C LEU A 430 12.72 6.41 -8.76
N ILE A 431 12.62 6.12 -10.06
CA ILE A 431 12.83 4.78 -10.61
C ILE A 431 14.28 4.27 -10.34
N PRO A 432 15.35 5.04 -10.63
CA PRO A 432 16.73 4.63 -10.28
C PRO A 432 16.99 4.47 -8.78
N GLU A 433 16.41 5.32 -7.93
CA GLU A 433 16.62 5.26 -6.47
C GLU A 433 15.90 4.06 -5.84
N LEU A 434 14.73 3.66 -6.37
CA LEU A 434 13.97 2.47 -5.95
C LEU A 434 14.61 1.14 -6.39
N ILE A 435 15.46 1.18 -7.43
CA ILE A 435 16.26 0.03 -7.89
C ILE A 435 17.48 -0.20 -6.99
N GLN A 436 17.96 0.82 -6.25
CA GLN A 436 19.20 0.76 -5.46
C GLN A 436 19.01 0.47 -3.96
N LEU A 437 17.82 0.67 -3.41
CA LEU A 437 17.37 0.12 -2.13
C LEU A 437 16.85 -1.30 -2.34
#